data_AF-A0A2R5FVS9-F1
#
_entry.id   AF-A0A2R5FVS9-F1
#
_cell.length_a   1.000
_cell.length_b   1.000
_cell.length_c   1.000
_cell.angle_alpha   90.00
_cell.angle_beta   90.00
_cell.angle_gamma   90.00
#
_symmetry.space_group_name_H-M   'P 1'
#
loop_
_entity.id
_entity.type
_entity.pdbx_description
1 polymer ?
#
loop_
_entity_poly.entity_id
_entity_poly.type
_entity_poly.pdbx_seq_one_letter_code
_entity_poly.pdbx_strand_id
1 'polypeptide(L)'
;MLFGFKTLDSSSYNDWVNQFKSKLHSSLNQWIDKAGATAGHLLRSLRDKASQWWYFLDNPEIPPDNNQAERSLRLAVTKRKVSGGSRSMDRFKHTAHLLTVVQTCRRQSRSVIDFFAQALLANSNNYLSVPSLLPKY
;
A
#
# COMPACT_ATOMS: atom_id res chain seq x y z
N MET A 1 -17.18 -3.14 3.07
CA MET A 1 -18.58 -2.66 3.15
C MET A 1 -18.57 -1.38 3.98
N LEU A 2 -18.30 -0.23 3.35
CA LEU A 2 -18.45 1.09 3.96
C LEU A 2 -19.86 1.58 3.63
N PHE A 3 -20.74 1.49 4.62
CA PHE A 3 -22.07 2.10 4.59
C PHE A 3 -21.90 3.63 4.65
N GLY A 4 -22.32 4.37 3.61
CA GLY A 4 -22.57 5.82 3.77
C GLY A 4 -22.39 6.72 2.54
N PHE A 5 -21.51 6.42 1.59
CA PHE A 5 -21.18 7.39 0.52
C PHE A 5 -21.85 7.15 -0.83
N LYS A 6 -22.81 6.22 -0.91
CA LYS A 6 -23.50 5.90 -2.18
C LYS A 6 -24.57 6.92 -2.61
N THR A 7 -24.78 8.03 -1.89
CA THR A 7 -25.94 8.91 -2.12
C THR A 7 -25.66 10.42 -1.96
N LEU A 8 -24.42 10.90 -2.03
CA LEU A 8 -24.15 12.33 -2.15
C LEU A 8 -23.83 12.65 -3.61
N ASP A 9 -24.44 13.68 -4.17
CA ASP A 9 -23.95 14.26 -5.42
C ASP A 9 -22.52 14.80 -5.21
N SER A 10 -21.75 14.93 -6.30
CA SER A 10 -20.33 15.31 -6.22
C SER A 10 -20.11 16.68 -5.55
N SER A 11 -21.07 17.61 -5.63
CA SER A 11 -20.98 18.91 -4.97
C SER A 11 -21.11 18.74 -3.45
N SER A 12 -22.15 18.03 -3.01
CA SER A 12 -22.40 17.77 -1.60
C SER A 12 -21.24 17.03 -0.91
N TYR A 13 -20.59 16.10 -1.62
CA TYR A 13 -19.39 15.44 -1.13
C TYR A 13 -18.20 16.40 -0.98
N ASN A 14 -17.92 17.20 -2.00
CA ASN A 14 -16.81 18.17 -1.97
C ASN A 14 -17.00 19.22 -0.87
N ASP A 15 -18.23 19.71 -0.68
CA ASP A 15 -18.57 20.63 0.40
C ASP A 15 -18.28 20.02 1.77
N TRP A 16 -18.68 18.76 1.98
CA TRP A 16 -18.39 18.03 3.21
C TRP A 16 -16.87 17.85 3.42
N VAL A 17 -16.12 17.47 2.38
CA VAL A 17 -14.65 17.32 2.45
C VAL A 17 -14.00 18.64 2.86
N ASN A 18 -14.42 19.77 2.28
CA ASN A 18 -13.90 21.10 2.60
C ASN A 18 -14.21 21.51 4.05
N GLN A 19 -15.43 21.23 4.52
CA GLN A 19 -15.81 21.47 5.91
C GLN A 19 -15.00 20.61 6.88
N PHE A 20 -14.81 19.33 6.56
CA PHE A 20 -13.98 18.41 7.35
C PHE A 20 -12.53 18.91 7.44
N LYS A 21 -11.90 19.23 6.31
CA LYS A 21 -10.52 19.75 6.25
C LYS A 21 -10.38 21.05 7.06
N SER A 22 -11.35 21.95 6.97
CA SER A 22 -11.36 23.22 7.73
C SER A 22 -11.47 22.99 9.24
N LYS A 23 -12.40 22.14 9.67
CA LYS A 23 -12.59 21.80 11.08
C LYS A 23 -11.35 21.11 11.66
N LEU A 24 -10.73 20.21 10.89
CA LEU A 24 -9.50 19.56 11.28
C LEU A 24 -8.37 20.57 11.46
N HIS A 25 -8.17 21.47 10.50
CA HIS A 25 -7.12 22.49 10.58
C HIS A 25 -7.29 23.39 11.81
N SER A 26 -8.50 23.88 12.06
CA SER A 26 -8.81 24.67 13.26
C SER A 26 -8.54 23.90 14.55
N SER A 27 -8.92 22.61 14.59
CA SER A 27 -8.71 21.76 15.77
C SER A 27 -7.23 21.51 16.01
N LEU A 28 -6.45 21.21 14.96
CA LEU A 28 -5.01 21.01 15.08
C LEU A 28 -4.34 22.27 15.64
N ASN A 29 -4.63 23.45 15.10
CA ASN A 29 -4.03 24.71 15.57
C ASN A 29 -4.40 25.04 17.03
N GLN A 30 -5.61 24.69 17.47
CA GLN A 30 -6.05 24.92 18.85
C GLN A 30 -5.27 24.07 19.87
N TRP A 31 -4.91 22.83 19.49
CA TRP A 31 -4.38 21.83 20.42
C TRP A 31 -2.88 21.59 20.31
N ILE A 32 -2.24 21.99 19.20
CA ILE A 32 -0.83 21.66 18.94
C ILE A 32 0.14 22.19 20.00
N ASP A 33 -0.11 23.38 20.53
CA ASP A 33 0.72 24.02 21.57
C ASP A 33 0.33 23.59 22.99
N LYS A 34 -0.84 22.96 23.15
CA LYS A 34 -1.37 22.48 24.44
C LYS A 34 -1.07 21.00 24.69
N ALA A 35 -0.71 20.26 23.64
CA ALA A 35 -0.50 18.83 23.71
C ALA A 35 0.89 18.48 24.29
N GLY A 36 0.93 17.50 25.20
CA GLY A 36 2.19 16.91 25.67
C GLY A 36 2.97 16.21 24.54
N ALA A 37 4.23 15.85 24.78
CA ALA A 37 5.18 15.43 23.73
C ALA A 37 4.64 14.45 22.69
N THR A 38 4.10 13.30 23.10
CA THR A 38 3.59 12.25 22.19
C THR A 38 2.39 12.73 21.37
N ALA A 39 1.42 13.36 22.02
CA ALA A 39 0.25 13.92 21.34
C ALA A 39 0.65 15.06 20.39
N GLY A 40 1.57 15.92 20.81
CA GLY A 40 2.13 16.99 19.97
C GLY A 40 2.83 16.45 18.73
N HIS A 41 3.57 15.34 18.82
CA HIS A 41 4.15 14.68 17.63
C HIS A 41 3.08 14.19 16.66
N LEU A 42 2.00 13.59 17.16
CA LEU A 42 0.89 13.17 16.31
C LEU A 42 0.22 14.37 15.64
N LEU A 43 -0.10 15.43 16.39
CA LEU A 43 -0.74 16.64 15.84
C LEU A 43 0.13 17.33 14.80
N ARG A 44 1.44 17.44 15.03
CA ARG A 44 2.41 17.93 14.04
C ARG A 44 2.42 17.05 12.79
N SER A 45 2.48 15.73 12.95
CA SER A 45 2.43 14.78 11.83
C SER A 45 1.13 14.88 11.01
N LEU A 46 -0.02 15.03 11.68
CA LEU A 46 -1.32 15.20 11.02
C LEU A 46 -1.37 16.51 10.22
N ARG A 47 -0.79 17.60 10.74
CA ARG A 47 -0.69 18.88 10.04
C ARG A 47 0.29 18.81 8.87
N ASP A 48 1.51 18.39 9.13
CA ASP A 48 2.63 18.45 8.17
C ASP A 48 2.45 17.43 7.03
N LYS A 49 1.70 16.35 7.26
CA LYS A 49 1.40 15.30 6.27
C LYS A 49 -0.08 15.22 5.91
N ALA A 50 -0.84 16.29 6.11
CA ALA A 50 -2.29 16.29 5.89
C ALA A 50 -2.70 15.78 4.50
N SER A 51 -1.97 16.16 3.45
CA SER A 51 -2.24 15.68 2.08
C SER A 51 -2.10 14.17 1.92
N GLN A 52 -1.29 13.51 2.73
CA GLN A 52 -1.10 12.05 2.70
C GLN A 52 -2.18 11.35 3.53
N TRP A 53 -2.47 11.86 4.74
CA TRP A 53 -3.47 11.27 5.64
C TRP A 53 -4.88 11.28 5.04
N TRP A 54 -5.20 12.30 4.25
CA TRP A 54 -6.55 12.53 3.73
C TRP A 54 -6.65 12.36 2.21
N TYR A 55 -5.68 11.72 1.59
CA TYR A 55 -5.60 11.53 0.13
C TYR A 55 -6.85 10.87 -0.47
N PHE A 56 -7.48 9.95 0.26
CA PHE A 56 -8.71 9.25 -0.15
C PHE A 56 -9.94 10.17 -0.21
N LEU A 57 -9.90 11.36 0.42
CA LEU A 57 -10.97 12.34 0.30
C LEU A 57 -10.97 13.02 -1.07
N ASP A 58 -9.79 13.14 -1.68
CA ASP A 58 -9.62 13.72 -3.01
C ASP A 58 -9.71 12.64 -4.10
N ASN A 59 -9.56 11.36 -3.73
CA ASN A 59 -9.57 10.19 -4.62
C ASN A 59 -10.48 9.09 -4.02
N PRO A 60 -11.82 9.20 -4.16
CA PRO A 60 -12.79 8.32 -3.50
C PRO A 60 -12.70 6.84 -3.90
N GLU A 61 -12.04 6.53 -5.03
CA GLU A 61 -11.74 5.17 -5.46
C GLU A 61 -10.71 4.47 -4.58
N ILE A 62 -9.99 5.22 -3.75
CA ILE A 62 -8.97 4.72 -2.84
C ILE A 62 -9.60 4.48 -1.45
N PRO A 63 -9.45 3.28 -0.87
CA PRO A 63 -9.95 3.02 0.47
C PRO A 63 -9.31 3.93 1.53
N PRO A 64 -10.03 4.30 2.61
CA PRO A 64 -9.49 5.12 3.70
C PRO A 64 -8.55 4.34 4.64
N ASP A 65 -8.14 3.13 4.26
CA ASP A 65 -7.36 2.22 5.09
C ASP A 65 -6.08 1.74 4.38
N ASN A 66 -5.12 1.29 5.18
CA ASN A 66 -3.82 0.81 4.69
C ASN A 66 -3.76 -0.72 4.49
N ASN A 67 -4.92 -1.41 4.49
CA ASN A 67 -4.94 -2.87 4.55
C ASN A 67 -4.22 -3.51 3.36
N GLN A 68 -4.33 -2.91 2.18
CA GLN A 68 -3.70 -3.42 0.98
C GLN A 68 -2.16 -3.33 1.06
N ALA A 69 -1.62 -2.20 1.53
CA ALA A 69 -0.17 -2.07 1.66
C ALA A 69 0.36 -3.00 2.77
N GLU A 70 -0.34 -3.08 3.91
CA GLU A 70 0.03 -3.99 5.00
C GLU A 70 0.04 -5.45 4.55
N ARG A 71 -1.00 -5.90 3.85
CA ARG A 71 -1.06 -7.26 3.27
C ARG A 71 0.09 -7.49 2.30
N SER A 72 0.44 -6.48 1.50
CA SER A 72 1.55 -6.55 0.55
C SER A 72 2.92 -6.62 1.25
N LEU A 73 3.10 -5.97 2.39
CA LEU A 73 4.36 -6.01 3.13
C LEU A 73 4.50 -7.23 4.05
N ARG A 74 3.37 -7.78 4.52
CA ARG A 74 3.34 -8.83 5.55
C ARG A 74 4.19 -10.06 5.21
N LEU A 75 4.14 -10.55 3.97
CA LEU A 75 4.93 -11.71 3.57
C LEU A 75 6.44 -11.44 3.69
N ALA A 76 6.90 -10.30 3.21
CA ALA A 76 8.32 -9.92 3.24
C ALA A 76 8.81 -9.71 4.68
N VAL A 77 8.01 -9.03 5.51
CA VAL A 77 8.33 -8.79 6.92
C VAL A 77 8.40 -10.10 7.70
N THR A 78 7.40 -10.98 7.54
CA THR A 78 7.40 -12.31 8.19
C THR A 78 8.59 -13.15 7.74
N LYS A 79 8.87 -13.20 6.42
CA LYS A 79 10.04 -13.92 5.89
C LYS A 79 11.33 -13.41 6.52
N ARG A 80 11.53 -12.09 6.56
CA ARG A 80 12.72 -11.48 7.16
C ARG A 80 12.84 -11.83 8.64
N LYS A 81 11.75 -11.77 9.39
CA LYS A 81 11.72 -12.08 10.83
C LYS A 81 12.10 -13.54 11.09
N VAL A 82 11.48 -14.48 10.37
CA VAL A 82 11.72 -15.92 10.55
C VAL A 82 13.12 -16.32 10.08
N SER A 83 13.61 -15.76 8.96
CA SER A 83 14.91 -16.14 8.39
C SER A 83 16.11 -15.35 8.93
N GLY A 84 15.91 -14.39 9.85
CA GLY A 84 16.96 -13.47 10.30
C GLY A 84 17.45 -12.47 9.23
N GLY A 85 16.75 -12.33 8.10
CA GLY A 85 17.14 -11.44 7.00
C GLY A 85 18.32 -11.95 6.15
N SER A 86 18.94 -11.05 5.39
CA SER A 86 20.09 -11.33 4.51
C SER A 86 21.30 -10.52 4.96
N ARG A 87 22.48 -11.14 5.01
CA ARG A 87 23.76 -10.50 5.40
C ARG A 87 24.48 -9.80 4.22
N SER A 88 23.97 -9.94 3.01
CA SER A 88 24.50 -9.25 1.82
C SER A 88 23.35 -8.65 1.01
N MET A 89 23.65 -7.54 0.32
CA MET A 89 22.68 -6.83 -0.51
C MET A 89 22.18 -7.70 -1.67
N ASP A 90 23.04 -8.53 -2.27
CA ASP A 90 22.64 -9.39 -3.39
C ASP A 90 21.63 -10.46 -2.97
N ARG A 91 21.85 -11.10 -1.82
CA ARG A 91 20.87 -12.05 -1.28
C ARG A 91 19.55 -11.39 -0.90
N PHE A 92 19.61 -10.14 -0.43
CA PHE A 92 18.42 -9.35 -0.16
C PHE A 92 17.63 -9.09 -1.47
N LYS A 93 18.30 -8.66 -2.54
CA LYS A 93 17.69 -8.45 -3.86
C LYS A 93 17.08 -9.73 -4.43
N HIS A 94 17.80 -10.86 -4.40
CA HIS A 94 17.26 -12.14 -4.84
C HIS A 94 15.99 -12.54 -4.08
N THR A 95 15.99 -12.38 -2.75
CA THR A 95 14.80 -12.62 -1.93
C THR A 95 13.64 -11.71 -2.34
N ALA A 96 13.92 -10.41 -2.56
CA ALA A 96 12.90 -9.44 -2.95
C ALA A 96 12.29 -9.76 -4.32
N HIS A 97 13.10 -10.18 -5.29
CA HIS A 97 12.61 -10.61 -6.62
C HIS A 97 11.70 -11.84 -6.51
N LEU A 98 12.11 -12.86 -5.75
CA LEU A 98 11.28 -14.07 -5.55
C LEU A 98 9.95 -13.72 -4.87
N LEU A 99 9.97 -12.88 -3.83
CA LEU A 99 8.75 -12.43 -3.15
C LEU A 99 7.85 -11.64 -4.09
N THR A 100 8.41 -10.80 -4.97
CA THR A 100 7.66 -10.06 -5.98
C THR A 100 6.90 -10.99 -6.93
N VAL A 101 7.56 -12.04 -7.44
CA VAL A 101 6.94 -13.06 -8.29
C VAL A 101 5.81 -13.76 -7.53
N VAL A 102 6.10 -14.26 -6.32
CA VAL A 102 5.12 -14.99 -5.48
C VAL A 102 3.88 -14.14 -5.20
N GLN A 103 4.07 -12.89 -4.78
CA GLN A 103 2.95 -12.01 -4.42
C GLN A 103 2.14 -11.61 -5.64
N THR A 104 2.79 -11.35 -6.77
CA THR A 104 2.09 -10.98 -8.01
C THR A 104 1.27 -12.15 -8.54
N CYS A 105 1.84 -13.36 -8.60
CA CYS A 105 1.09 -14.56 -9.01
C CYS A 105 -0.12 -14.81 -8.09
N ARG A 106 0.04 -14.71 -6.77
CA ARG A 106 -1.07 -14.86 -5.82
C ARG A 106 -2.16 -13.80 -6.03
N ARG A 107 -1.80 -12.54 -6.28
CA ARG A 107 -2.76 -11.46 -6.55
C ARG A 107 -3.52 -11.67 -7.86
N GLN A 108 -2.88 -12.32 -8.84
CA GLN A 108 -3.49 -12.65 -10.14
C GLN A 108 -4.19 -14.02 -10.14
N SER A 109 -4.31 -14.70 -8.99
CA SER A 109 -4.86 -16.07 -8.91
C SER A 109 -4.14 -17.08 -9.81
N ARG A 110 -2.82 -16.91 -10.01
CA ARG A 110 -1.97 -17.79 -10.81
C ARG A 110 -1.14 -18.71 -9.92
N SER A 111 -0.89 -19.92 -10.40
CA SER A 111 0.03 -20.87 -9.76
C SER A 111 1.46 -20.31 -9.78
N VAL A 112 2.05 -20.20 -8.59
CA VAL A 112 3.43 -19.74 -8.40
C VAL A 112 4.43 -20.77 -8.95
N ILE A 113 4.15 -22.06 -8.71
CA ILE A 113 5.02 -23.16 -9.14
C ILE A 113 5.06 -23.25 -10.67
N ASP A 114 3.90 -23.17 -11.33
CA ASP A 114 3.84 -23.22 -12.79
C ASP A 114 4.53 -22.02 -13.42
N PHE A 115 4.41 -20.83 -12.80
CA PHE A 115 5.14 -19.65 -13.27
C PHE A 115 6.66 -19.85 -13.21
N PHE A 116 7.19 -20.37 -12.11
CA PHE A 116 8.62 -20.66 -12.00
C PHE A 116 9.07 -21.75 -12.96
N ALA A 117 8.29 -22.81 -13.14
CA ALA A 117 8.59 -23.86 -14.11
C ALA A 117 8.67 -23.29 -15.53
N GLN A 118 7.70 -22.47 -15.95
CA GLN A 118 7.72 -21.80 -17.25
C GLN A 118 8.93 -20.86 -17.40
N ALA A 119 9.27 -20.11 -16.35
CA ALA A 119 10.41 -19.20 -16.38
C ALA A 119 11.74 -19.95 -16.52
N LEU A 120 11.91 -21.07 -15.81
CA LEU A 120 13.10 -21.91 -15.91
C LEU A 120 13.22 -22.58 -17.28
N LEU A 121 12.11 -23.11 -17.83
CA LEU A 121 12.09 -23.70 -19.16
C LEU A 121 12.40 -22.68 -20.26
N ALA A 122 11.87 -21.46 -20.15
CA ALA A 122 12.19 -20.38 -21.07
C ALA A 122 13.66 -19.95 -20.99
N ASN A 123 14.24 -19.98 -19.79
CA ASN A 123 15.65 -19.66 -19.61
C ASN A 123 16.60 -20.74 -20.16
N SER A 124 16.19 -22.02 -20.16
CA SER A 124 16.98 -23.11 -20.74
C SER A 124 16.79 -23.26 -22.26
N ASN A 125 15.64 -22.86 -22.80
CA ASN A 125 15.30 -23.00 -24.21
C ASN A 125 15.01 -21.62 -24.84
N ASN A 126 15.95 -21.09 -25.61
CA ASN A 126 15.87 -19.75 -26.23
C ASN A 126 14.69 -19.53 -27.19
N TYR A 127 13.93 -20.57 -27.54
CA TYR A 127 12.76 -20.49 -28.41
C TYR A 127 11.43 -20.35 -27.65
N LEU A 128 11.42 -20.51 -26.33
CA LEU A 128 10.22 -20.39 -25.50
C LEU A 128 10.04 -18.96 -25.00
N SER A 129 8.80 -18.47 -25.02
CA SER A 129 8.47 -17.14 -24.50
C SER A 129 8.63 -17.10 -22.98
N VAL A 130 9.33 -16.08 -22.48
CA VAL A 130 9.43 -15.81 -21.04
C VAL A 130 8.04 -15.46 -20.48
N PRO A 131 7.60 -16.08 -19.38
CA PRO A 131 6.31 -15.76 -18.79
C PRO A 131 6.32 -14.36 -18.19
N SER A 132 5.30 -13.56 -18.51
CA SER A 132 5.15 -12.19 -17.98
C SER A 132 4.35 -12.16 -16.68
N LEU A 133 4.76 -11.28 -15.77
CA LEU A 133 3.99 -10.89 -14.58
C LEU A 133 3.03 -9.74 -14.86
N LEU A 134 3.10 -9.08 -16.02
CA LEU A 134 2.12 -8.07 -16.39
C LEU A 134 0.76 -8.73 -16.64
N PRO A 135 -0.35 -8.13 -16.18
CA PRO A 135 -1.68 -8.61 -16.53
C PRO A 135 -1.86 -8.60 -18.04
N LYS A 136 -2.51 -9.65 -18.57
CA LYS A 136 -2.99 -9.68 -19.96
C LYS A 136 -4.42 -9.13 -19.92
N TYR A 137 -4.63 -7.98 -20.54
CA TYR A 137 -5.94 -7.36 -20.70
C TYR A 137 -6.52 -7.72 -22.06
#